data_AF-A0A062WX38-F1
#
_entry.id   AF-A0A062WX38-F1
#
_cell.length_a   1.000
_cell.length_b   1.000
_cell.length_c   1.000
_cell.angle_alpha   90.00
_cell.angle_beta   90.00
_cell.angle_gamma   90.00
#
_symmetry.space_group_name_H-M   'P 1'
#
loop_
_entity.id
_entity.type
_entity.pdbx_description
1 polymer ?
#
loop_
_entity_poly.entity_id
_entity_poly.type
_entity_poly.pdbx_seq_one_letter_code
_entity_poly.pdbx_strand_id
1 'polypeptide(L)'
;MWCGENGVTVGRVVTEVGSVLNGHRRKFLGLLRDPDVSTIVVEHRDRFARVGAEYVEAALSAQGRRLLVVDSAEVDDDLVRDVTEILTSLCARLYGRRAAASRAARAVAAAMETDG
;
A
#
# COMPACT_ATOMS: atom_id res chain seq x y z
N MET A 1 12.09 2.20 -19.00
CA MET A 1 12.84 1.21 -18.19
C MET A 1 13.58 2.00 -17.13
N TRP A 2 12.86 2.47 -16.09
CA TRP A 2 13.34 3.60 -15.26
C TRP A 2 14.67 3.34 -14.54
N CYS A 3 14.85 2.15 -13.93
CA CYS A 3 16.09 1.82 -13.22
C CYS A 3 17.33 1.82 -14.14
N GLY A 4 17.20 1.27 -15.35
CA GLY A 4 18.30 1.24 -16.32
C GLY A 4 18.67 2.63 -16.85
N GLU A 5 17.67 3.49 -17.04
CA GLU A 5 17.85 4.87 -17.48
C GLU A 5 18.48 5.76 -16.39
N ASN A 6 18.26 5.43 -15.11
CA ASN A 6 18.75 6.22 -13.96
C ASN A 6 19.99 5.60 -13.28
N GLY A 7 20.65 4.62 -13.92
CA GLY A 7 21.88 4.00 -13.39
C GLY A 7 21.67 3.20 -12.10
N VAL A 8 20.44 2.75 -11.83
CA VAL A 8 20.12 1.91 -10.67
C VAL A 8 20.26 0.44 -11.07
N THR A 9 21.27 -0.24 -10.52
CA THR A 9 21.44 -1.68 -10.70
C THR A 9 20.33 -2.44 -9.98
N VAL A 10 19.54 -3.21 -10.73
CA VAL A 10 18.44 -4.01 -10.18
C VAL A 10 18.98 -5.34 -9.68
N GLY A 11 19.01 -5.54 -8.35
CA GLY A 11 19.39 -6.82 -7.75
C GLY A 11 18.28 -7.87 -7.84
N ARG A 12 17.02 -7.48 -7.67
CA ARG A 12 15.85 -8.35 -7.85
C ARG A 12 14.57 -7.56 -8.15
N VAL A 13 13.66 -8.17 -8.89
CA VAL A 13 12.28 -7.67 -9.10
C VAL A 13 11.33 -8.50 -8.24
N VAL A 14 10.43 -7.85 -7.50
CA VAL A 14 9.47 -8.50 -6.62
C VAL A 14 8.07 -8.08 -6.99
N THR A 15 7.22 -9.04 -7.32
CA THR A 15 5.79 -8.83 -7.60
C THR A 15 4.95 -9.61 -6.58
N GLU A 16 4.01 -8.94 -5.94
CA GLU A 16 3.08 -9.53 -4.98
C GLU A 16 1.67 -9.03 -5.25
N VAL A 17 0.71 -9.96 -5.28
CA VAL A 17 -0.72 -9.62 -5.38
C VAL A 17 -1.31 -9.65 -3.98
N GLY A 18 -1.93 -8.54 -3.59
CA GLY A 18 -2.59 -8.40 -2.30
C GLY A 18 -2.85 -6.94 -1.99
N SER A 19 -3.86 -6.70 -1.17
CA SER A 19 -4.20 -5.35 -0.71
C SER A 19 -3.00 -4.68 -0.05
N VAL A 20 -2.83 -3.40 -0.33
CA VAL A 20 -1.82 -2.53 0.29
C VAL A 20 -2.08 -2.35 1.79
N LEU A 21 -3.31 -2.62 2.24
CA LEU A 21 -3.73 -2.63 3.64
C LEU A 21 -3.38 -3.95 4.35
N ASN A 22 -2.98 -4.98 3.61
CA ASN A 22 -2.54 -6.24 4.19
C ASN A 22 -1.11 -6.10 4.74
N GLY A 23 -1.01 -5.95 6.06
CA GLY A 23 0.27 -5.93 6.78
C GLY A 23 1.05 -7.26 6.76
N HIS A 24 0.52 -8.33 6.16
CA HIS A 24 1.15 -9.65 6.09
C HIS A 24 1.64 -10.03 4.69
N ARG A 25 1.79 -9.05 3.78
CA ARG A 25 2.39 -9.25 2.45
C ARG A 25 3.80 -9.83 2.60
N ARG A 26 3.97 -11.12 2.28
CA ARG A 26 5.16 -11.91 2.63
C ARG A 26 6.39 -11.44 1.87
N LYS A 27 6.25 -11.13 0.58
CA LYS A 27 7.39 -10.68 -0.23
C LYS A 27 7.77 -9.24 0.13
N PHE A 28 6.77 -8.40 0.37
CA PHE A 28 6.97 -7.04 0.88
C PHE A 28 7.70 -7.00 2.22
N LEU A 29 7.22 -7.76 3.21
CA LEU A 29 7.91 -7.88 4.51
C LEU A 29 9.30 -8.50 4.35
N GLY A 30 9.50 -9.41 3.39
CA GLY A 30 10.80 -9.95 3.03
C GLY A 30 11.78 -8.85 2.61
N LEU A 31 11.36 -7.93 1.74
CA LEU A 31 12.18 -6.77 1.33
C LEU A 31 12.55 -5.87 2.51
N LEU A 32 11.59 -5.60 3.41
CA LEU A 32 11.83 -4.73 4.56
C LEU A 32 12.78 -5.36 5.58
N ARG A 33 12.72 -6.68 5.76
CA ARG A 33 13.56 -7.43 6.72
C ARG A 33 14.98 -7.70 6.22
N ASP A 34 15.17 -7.70 4.91
CA ASP A 34 16.45 -8.00 4.27
C ASP A 34 17.40 -6.79 4.38
N PRO A 35 18.45 -6.86 5.22
CA PRO A 35 19.36 -5.74 5.44
C PRO A 35 20.23 -5.43 4.22
N ASP A 36 20.40 -6.38 3.30
CA ASP A 36 21.23 -6.20 2.10
C ASP A 36 20.49 -5.36 1.02
N VAL A 37 19.17 -5.15 1.19
CA VAL A 37 18.39 -4.27 0.31
C VAL A 37 18.63 -2.81 0.68
N SER A 38 19.50 -2.14 -0.07
CA SER A 38 19.82 -0.73 0.14
C SER A 38 18.79 0.26 -0.42
N THR A 39 18.08 -0.10 -1.50
CA THR A 39 17.09 0.77 -2.14
C THR A 39 15.91 -0.05 -2.64
N ILE A 40 14.70 0.38 -2.28
CA ILE A 40 13.44 -0.18 -2.80
C ILE A 40 12.89 0.84 -3.79
N VAL A 41 12.63 0.41 -5.02
CA VAL A 41 12.02 1.26 -6.06
C VAL A 41 10.59 0.78 -6.28
N VAL A 42 9.64 1.72 -6.25
CA VAL A 42 8.23 1.48 -6.57
C VAL A 42 7.77 2.49 -7.60
N GLU A 43 6.81 2.07 -8.43
CA GLU A 43 6.23 2.95 -9.44
C GLU A 43 5.44 4.07 -8.76
N HIS A 44 4.45 3.70 -7.95
CA HIS A 44 3.64 4.65 -7.18
C HIS A 44 3.70 4.37 -5.69
N ARG A 45 3.48 5.41 -4.89
CA ARG A 45 3.54 5.32 -3.42
C ARG A 45 2.42 4.47 -2.83
N ASP A 46 1.22 4.53 -3.40
CA ASP A 46 0.07 3.75 -2.98
C ASP A 46 0.28 2.23 -3.16
N ARG A 47 0.99 1.81 -4.22
CA ARG A 47 1.43 0.41 -4.44
C ARG A 47 2.35 -0.09 -3.31
N PHE A 48 3.12 0.82 -2.71
CA PHE A 48 3.95 0.52 -1.55
C PHE A 48 3.11 0.41 -0.28
N ALA A 49 2.35 1.46 0.08
CA ALA A 49 1.40 1.45 1.18
C ALA A 49 0.42 2.63 1.05
N ARG A 50 -0.88 2.38 1.27
CA ARG A 50 -1.90 3.46 1.28
C ARG A 50 -1.79 4.37 2.49
N VAL A 51 -1.29 3.84 3.61
CA VAL A 51 -1.12 4.56 4.88
C VAL A 51 0.21 4.17 5.50
N GLY A 52 0.91 5.13 6.10
CA GLY A 52 2.13 4.90 6.87
C GLY A 52 3.37 4.63 6.03
N ALA A 53 3.33 4.94 4.72
CA ALA A 53 4.50 4.90 3.86
C ALA A 53 5.62 5.80 4.41
N GLU A 54 5.26 6.97 4.95
CA GLU A 54 6.17 7.92 5.62
C GLU A 54 6.95 7.25 6.76
N TYR A 55 6.27 6.44 7.57
CA TYR A 55 6.90 5.80 8.73
C TYR A 55 7.87 4.72 8.30
N VAL A 56 7.52 3.95 7.26
CA VAL A 56 8.41 2.92 6.73
C VAL A 56 9.61 3.57 6.03
N GLU A 57 9.40 4.66 5.28
CA GLU A 57 10.47 5.44 4.65
C GLU A 57 11.43 6.03 5.68
N ALA A 58 10.92 6.60 6.77
CA ALA A 58 11.73 7.10 7.88
C ALA A 58 12.53 5.97 8.55
N ALA A 59 11.92 4.81 8.76
CA ALA A 59 12.60 3.64 9.33
C ALA A 59 13.71 3.09 8.41
N LEU A 60 13.47 3.05 7.09
CA LEU A 60 14.49 2.69 6.09
C LEU A 60 15.64 3.72 6.10
N SER A 61 15.32 5.01 6.13
CA SER A 61 16.30 6.10 6.14
C SER A 61 17.20 6.05 7.38
N ALA A 62 16.64 5.72 8.55
CA ALA A 62 17.40 5.51 9.78
C ALA A 62 18.42 4.36 9.68
N GLN A 63 18.22 3.42 8.75
CA GLN A 63 19.13 2.31 8.46
C GLN A 63 20.07 2.60 7.28
N GLY A 64 20.06 3.83 6.74
CA GLY A 64 20.83 4.19 5.53
C GLY A 64 20.25 3.60 4.24
N ARG A 65 18.98 3.17 4.26
CA ARG A 65 18.26 2.58 3.13
C ARG A 65 17.29 3.60 2.54
N ARG A 66 16.92 3.43 1.27
CA ARG A 66 16.09 4.39 0.53
C ARG A 66 14.82 3.75 -0.03
N LEU A 67 13.71 4.48 -0.01
CA LEU A 67 12.53 4.21 -0.82
C LEU A 67 12.50 5.23 -1.94
N LEU A 68 12.41 4.77 -3.19
CA LEU A 68 12.31 5.63 -4.36
C LEU A 68 10.96 5.39 -5.03
N VAL A 69 10.18 6.45 -5.16
CA VAL A 69 8.89 6.45 -5.86
C VAL A 69 9.11 7.12 -7.22
N VAL A 70 8.83 6.40 -8.30
CA VAL A 70 9.07 6.88 -9.68
C VAL A 70 8.04 7.90 -10.11
N ASP A 71 6.78 7.65 -9.76
CA ASP A 71 5.65 8.52 -10.03
C ASP A 71 4.90 8.81 -8.72
N SER A 72 4.90 10.09 -8.35
CA SER A 72 4.24 10.57 -7.14
C SER A 72 2.72 10.72 -7.31
N ALA A 73 2.18 10.62 -8.52
CA ALA A 73 0.75 10.65 -8.73
C ALA A 73 0.12 9.42 -8.04
N GLU A 74 -0.84 9.68 -7.15
CA GLU A 74 -1.70 8.62 -6.62
C GLU A 74 -2.62 8.13 -7.73
N VAL A 75 -2.77 6.81 -7.85
CA VAL A 75 -3.70 6.23 -8.81
C VAL A 75 -5.02 5.98 -8.09
N ASP A 76 -6.05 6.72 -8.47
CA ASP A 76 -7.38 6.65 -7.84
C ASP A 76 -8.13 5.34 -8.14
N ASP A 77 -7.65 4.54 -9.12
CA ASP A 77 -8.31 3.33 -9.61
C ASP A 77 -8.69 2.31 -8.51
N ASP A 78 -8.01 2.36 -7.36
CA ASP A 78 -8.21 1.42 -6.25
C ASP A 78 -8.70 2.08 -4.94
N LEU A 79 -8.96 3.40 -4.90
CA LEU A 79 -9.31 4.11 -3.64
C LEU A 79 -10.60 3.59 -3.00
N VAL A 80 -11.67 3.45 -3.80
CA VAL A 80 -12.97 2.95 -3.32
C VAL A 80 -12.83 1.53 -2.74
N ARG A 81 -12.02 0.70 -3.39
CA ARG A 81 -11.75 -0.67 -2.91
C ARG A 81 -11.03 -0.64 -1.58
N ASP A 82 -9.96 0.16 -1.46
CA ASP A 82 -9.18 0.28 -0.24
C ASP A 82 -10.05 0.79 0.93
N VAL A 83 -10.84 1.85 0.73
CA VAL A 83 -11.78 2.36 1.75
C VAL A 83 -12.80 1.30 2.15
N THR A 84 -13.34 0.55 1.18
CA THR A 84 -14.28 -0.54 1.44
C THR A 84 -13.66 -1.64 2.30
N GLU A 85 -12.40 -2.01 2.04
CA GLU A 85 -11.67 -3.00 2.84
C GLU A 85 -11.40 -2.53 4.27
N ILE A 86 -10.98 -1.26 4.45
CA ILE A 86 -10.79 -0.67 5.79
C ILE A 86 -12.11 -0.70 6.57
N LEU A 87 -13.18 -0.19 5.97
CA LEU A 87 -14.49 -0.16 6.62
C LEU A 87 -15.02 -1.56 6.91
N THR A 88 -14.76 -2.53 6.03
CA THR A 88 -15.14 -3.93 6.26
C THR A 88 -14.41 -4.49 7.49
N SER A 89 -13.10 -4.25 7.61
CA SER A 89 -12.30 -4.66 8.77
C SER A 89 -12.80 -4.02 10.07
N LEU A 90 -13.08 -2.71 10.04
CA LEU A 90 -13.62 -1.97 11.19
C LEU A 90 -15.03 -2.48 11.57
N CYS A 91 -15.92 -2.64 10.60
CA CYS A 91 -17.27 -3.15 10.83
C CYS A 91 -17.25 -4.59 11.38
N ALA A 92 -16.31 -5.43 10.94
CA ALA A 92 -16.17 -6.78 11.48
C ALA A 92 -15.80 -6.77 12.97
N ARG A 93 -14.98 -5.80 13.41
CA ARG A 93 -14.59 -5.61 14.82
C ARG A 93 -15.71 -5.01 15.66
N LEU A 94 -16.45 -4.04 15.11
CA LEU A 94 -17.52 -3.35 15.83
C LEU A 94 -18.83 -4.14 15.89
N TYR A 95 -19.16 -4.87 14.82
CA TYR A 95 -20.51 -5.41 14.60
C TYR A 95 -20.53 -6.90 14.26
N GLY A 96 -19.36 -7.54 14.23
CA GLY A 96 -19.20 -8.93 13.84
C GLY A 96 -19.15 -9.13 12.32
N ARG A 97 -18.54 -10.24 11.91
CA ARG A 97 -18.24 -10.55 10.51
C ARG A 97 -19.46 -10.64 9.60
N ARG A 98 -20.61 -11.09 10.12
CA ARG A 98 -21.83 -11.32 9.31
C ARG A 98 -22.38 -10.04 8.66
N ALA A 99 -22.30 -8.91 9.36
CA ALA A 99 -22.85 -7.64 8.87
C ALA A 99 -21.79 -6.72 8.25
N ALA A 100 -20.51 -7.09 8.34
CA ALA A 100 -19.39 -6.20 8.06
C ALA A 100 -19.37 -5.67 6.61
N ALA A 101 -19.42 -6.57 5.63
CA ALA A 101 -19.35 -6.21 4.22
C ALA A 101 -20.55 -5.35 3.79
N SER A 102 -21.76 -5.73 4.19
CA SER A 102 -22.99 -4.98 3.88
C SER A 102 -22.97 -3.56 4.48
N ARG A 103 -22.48 -3.42 5.72
CA ARG A 103 -22.38 -2.12 6.39
C ARG A 103 -21.32 -1.23 5.72
N ALA A 104 -20.15 -1.78 5.40
CA ALA A 104 -19.09 -1.07 4.71
C ALA A 104 -19.55 -0.56 3.34
N ALA A 105 -20.17 -1.43 2.53
CA ALA A 105 -20.68 -1.06 1.21
C ALA A 105 -21.71 0.08 1.27
N ARG A 106 -22.65 0.03 2.23
CA ARG A 106 -23.62 1.12 2.41
C ARG A 106 -22.97 2.43 2.85
N ALA A 107 -21.98 2.37 3.74
CA ALA A 107 -21.27 3.56 4.19
C ALA A 107 -20.49 4.23 3.04
N VAL A 108 -19.83 3.43 2.19
CA VAL A 108 -19.15 3.93 1.00
C VAL A 108 -20.15 4.53 0.02
N ALA A 109 -21.24 3.84 -0.30
CA ALA A 109 -22.28 4.36 -1.19
C ALA A 109 -22.83 5.72 -0.72
N ALA A 110 -23.18 5.83 0.57
CA ALA A 110 -23.69 7.07 1.13
C ALA A 110 -22.68 8.24 1.03
N ALA A 111 -21.38 7.96 1.23
CA ALA A 111 -20.34 8.98 1.09
C ALA A 111 -20.20 9.47 -0.36
N MET A 112 -20.33 8.56 -1.35
CA MET A 112 -20.24 8.91 -2.77
C MET A 112 -21.50 9.62 -3.30
N GLU A 113 -22.66 9.42 -2.67
CA GLU A 113 -23.92 10.10 -3.03
C GLU A 113 -23.95 11.58 -2.60
N THR A 114 -23.01 12.03 -1.76
CA THR A 114 -22.99 13.40 -1.21
C THR A 114 -22.25 14.41 -2.12
N ASP A 115 -21.60 13.94 -3.20
CA ASP A 115 -20.88 14.77 -4.18
C ASP A 115 -21.72 15.10 -5.44
N GLY A 116 -23.05 15.27 -5.28
CA GLY A 116 -24.00 15.63 -6.34
C GLY A 116 -24.52 17.06 -6.24
#